data_AF-A0A9X2BE03-F1
#
_entry.id   AF-A0A9X2BE03-F1
#
_cell.length_a   1.000
_cell.length_b   1.000
_cell.length_c   1.000
_cell.angle_alpha   90.00
_cell.angle_beta   90.00
_cell.angle_gamma   90.00
#
_symmetry.space_group_name_H-M   'P 1'
#
loop_
_entity.id
_entity.type
_entity.pdbx_description
1 polymer ?
#
loop_
_entity_poly.entity_id
_entity_poly.type
_entity_poly.pdbx_seq_one_letter_code
_entity_poly.pdbx_strand_id
1 'polypeptide(L)' 'MILSHQLTPEEKEKVKQLKSKINRTDCPEEKSAYENQLIKLMERIFIRHKLQRRNEL' A
#
# COMPACT_ATOMS: atom_id res chain seq x y z
N MET A 1 15.44 -0.58 -4.24
CA MET A 1 14.51 -0.96 -3.16
C MET A 1 14.16 0.28 -2.34
N ILE A 2 13.13 1.01 -2.76
CA ILE A 2 12.58 2.16 -2.04
C ILE A 2 11.17 1.69 -1.69
N LEU A 3 10.80 1.61 -0.41
CA LEU A 3 9.42 1.68 0.11
C LEU A 3 9.33 1.16 1.56
N SER A 4 10.12 0.15 1.97
CA SER A 4 10.00 -0.45 3.32
C SER A 4 10.37 0.48 4.49
N HIS A 5 11.20 1.51 4.27
CA HIS A 5 11.55 2.48 5.30
C HIS A 5 10.62 3.71 5.34
N GLN A 6 9.74 3.88 4.36
CA GLN A 6 8.88 5.08 4.21
C GLN A 6 7.42 4.82 4.61
N LEU A 7 7.07 3.57 4.86
CA LEU A 7 5.79 3.16 5.40
C LEU A 7 5.75 3.39 6.91
N THR A 8 4.71 4.05 7.39
CA THR A 8 4.40 4.07 8.83
C THR A 8 4.10 2.64 9.31
N PRO A 9 4.26 2.36 10.62
CA PRO A 9 3.91 1.06 11.19
C PRO A 9 2.48 0.63 10.85
N GLU A 10 1.51 1.56 10.89
CA GLU A 10 0.12 1.29 10.48
C GLU A 10 -0.02 0.90 9.00
N GLU A 11 0.72 1.56 8.10
CA GLU A 11 0.64 1.24 6.67
C GLU A 11 1.37 -0.07 6.35
N LYS A 12 2.45 -0.41 7.07
CA LYS A 12 3.07 -1.75 6.99
C LYS A 12 2.08 -2.82 7.40
N GLU A 13 1.34 -2.60 8.47
CA GLU A 13 0.33 -3.54 8.94
C GLU A 13 -0.81 -3.69 7.94
N LYS A 14 -1.33 -2.58 7.38
CA LYS A 14 -2.35 -2.62 6.32
C LYS A 14 -1.88 -3.36 5.07
N VAL A 15 -0.64 -3.11 4.61
CA VAL A 15 -0.06 -3.84 3.47
C VAL A 15 0.03 -5.34 3.78
N LYS A 16 0.47 -5.71 4.99
CA LYS A 16 0.56 -7.11 5.41
C LYS A 16 -0.82 -7.78 5.46
N GLN A 17 -1.83 -7.10 5.99
CA GLN A 17 -3.20 -7.60 6.03
C GLN A 17 -3.78 -7.76 4.61
N LEU A 18 -3.61 -6.77 3.73
CA LEU A 18 -4.09 -6.84 2.35
C LEU A 18 -3.41 -7.97 1.58
N LYS A 19 -2.09 -8.12 1.68
CA LYS A 19 -1.38 -9.27 1.07
C LYS A 19 -1.85 -10.61 1.62
N SER A 20 -2.10 -10.69 2.92
CA SER A 20 -2.63 -11.91 3.53
C SER A 20 -4.04 -12.24 3.06
N LYS A 21 -4.90 -11.23 2.82
CA LYS A 21 -6.23 -11.41 2.27
C LYS A 21 -6.15 -11.88 0.81
N ILE A 22 -5.36 -11.20 -0.03
CA ILE A 22 -5.10 -11.59 -1.43
C ILE A 22 -4.64 -13.05 -1.56
N ASN A 23 -3.81 -13.52 -0.63
CA ASN A 23 -3.28 -14.89 -0.66
C ASN A 23 -4.24 -15.94 -0.09
N ARG A 24 -5.23 -15.53 0.72
CA ARG A 24 -6.24 -16.42 1.32
C ARG A 24 -7.54 -16.46 0.53
N THR A 25 -7.83 -15.43 -0.25
CA THR A 25 -9.04 -15.31 -1.05
C THR A 25 -8.90 -16.13 -2.32
N ASP A 26 -9.79 -17.10 -2.50
CA ASP A 26 -9.89 -17.93 -3.70
C ASP A 26 -10.75 -17.26 -4.80
N CYS A 27 -11.63 -16.34 -4.39
CA CYS A 27 -12.46 -15.55 -5.29
C CYS A 27 -11.63 -14.53 -6.09
N PRO A 28 -11.55 -14.64 -7.43
CA PRO A 28 -10.75 -13.73 -8.25
C PRO A 28 -11.24 -12.27 -8.18
N GLU A 29 -12.55 -12.06 -8.02
CA GLU A 29 -13.16 -10.74 -7.94
C GLU A 29 -12.78 -10.01 -6.65
N GLU A 30 -12.87 -10.69 -5.51
CA GLU A 30 -12.40 -10.16 -4.22
C GLU A 30 -10.88 -9.95 -4.20
N LYS A 31 -10.12 -10.87 -4.81
CA LYS A 31 -8.67 -10.75 -4.94
C LYS A 31 -8.30 -9.47 -5.68
N SER A 32 -8.95 -9.20 -6.81
CA SER A 32 -8.81 -7.97 -7.59
C SER A 32 -9.20 -6.72 -6.77
N ALA A 33 -10.25 -6.81 -5.93
CA ALA A 33 -10.64 -5.73 -5.04
C ALA A 33 -9.58 -5.43 -3.97
N TYR A 34 -8.95 -6.45 -3.38
CA TYR A 34 -7.87 -6.28 -2.41
C TYR A 34 -6.57 -5.80 -3.07
N GLU A 35 -6.26 -6.24 -4.28
CA GLU A 35 -5.14 -5.73 -5.08
C GLU A 35 -5.32 -4.25 -5.42
N ASN A 36 -6.52 -3.84 -5.84
CA ASN A 36 -6.84 -2.43 -6.08
C ASN A 36 -6.71 -1.58 -4.81
N GLN A 37 -7.11 -2.10 -3.65
CA GLN A 37 -6.90 -1.41 -2.37
C GLN A 37 -5.41 -1.25 -2.05
N LEU A 38 -4.60 -2.27 -2.34
CA LEU A 38 -3.16 -2.22 -2.13
C LEU A 38 -2.49 -1.19 -3.06
N ILE A 39 -2.91 -1.14 -4.33
CA ILE A 39 -2.40 -0.17 -5.32
C ILE A 39 -2.71 1.26 -4.87
N LYS A 40 -3.97 1.55 -4.51
CA LYS A 40 -4.36 2.89 -4.03
C LYS A 40 -3.60 3.31 -2.77
N LEU A 41 -3.36 2.36 -1.85
CA LEU A 41 -2.56 2.62 -0.66
C LEU A 41 -1.12 3.00 -1.05
N MET A 42 -0.49 2.22 -1.93
CA MET A 42 0.86 2.49 -2.44
C MET A 42 0.96 3.82 -3.19
N GLU A 43 -0.04 4.17 -4.01
CA GLU A 43 -0.10 5.46 -4.68
C GLU A 43 -0.17 6.62 -3.69
N ARG A 44 -1.02 6.51 -2.66
CA ARG A 44 -1.15 7.55 -1.63
C ARG A 44 0.16 7.76 -0.87
N ILE A 45 0.85 6.67 -0.55
CA ILE A 45 2.18 6.69 0.09
C ILE A 45 3.20 7.34 -0.85
N PHE A 46 3.19 6.96 -2.12
CA PHE A 46 4.09 7.50 -3.12
C PHE A 46 3.88 9.00 -3.33
N ILE A 47 2.63 9.46 -3.42
CA ILE A 47 2.28 10.88 -3.53
C ILE A 47 2.72 11.63 -2.26
N ARG A 48 2.41 11.11 -1.07
CA ARG A 48 2.85 11.71 0.21
C ARG A 48 4.37 11.86 0.26
N HIS A 49 5.10 10.83 -0.17
CA HIS A 49 6.55 10.86 -0.18
C HIS A 49 7.13 11.77 -1.29
N LYS A 50 6.50 11.79 -2.48
CA LYS A 50 6.87 12.71 -3.57
C LYS A 50 6.65 14.16 -3.17
N LEU A 51 5.58 14.45 -2.41
CA LEU A 51 5.32 15.75 -1.81
C LEU A 51 6.33 16.08 -0.71
N GLN A 52 6.65 15.14 0.19
CA GLN A 52 7.71 15.34 1.20
C GLN A 52 9.09 15.61 0.58
N ARG A 53 9.44 14.97 -0.54
CA ARG A 53 10.69 15.25 -1.27
C ARG A 53 10.67 16.58 -2.04
N ARG A 54 9.49 17.17 -2.27
CA ARG A 54 9.31 18.44 -3.00
C ARG A 54 9.04 19.64 -2.11
N ASN A 55 8.73 19.47 -0.82
CA ASN A 55 8.61 20.61 0.11
C ASN A 55 9.99 20.94 0.70
N GLU A 56 10.54 22.15 0.52
CA GLU A 56 9.86 23.44 0.28
C GLU A 56 8.62 23.59 1.18
N LEU A 57 8.83 23.40 2.49
CA LEU A 57 7.94 23.88 3.55
C LEU A 57 8.65 25.01 4.29
#